data_AF-A0A1F7VCT1-F1
#
_entry.id   AF-A0A1F7VCT1-F1
#
_cell.length_a   1.000
_cell.length_b   1.000
_cell.length_c   1.000
_cell.angle_alpha   90.00
_cell.angle_beta   90.00
_cell.angle_gamma   90.00
#
_symmetry.space_group_name_H-M   'P 1'
#
loop_
_entity.id
_entity.type
_entity.pdbx_description
1 polymer ?
#
loop_
_entity_poly.entity_id
_entity_poly.type
_entity_poly.pdbx_seq_one_letter_code
_entity_poly.pdbx_strand_id
1 'polypeptide(L)' 'MKKLHCVTYILIVVGGLNWLLVALFKWDIGEIFGGQAAAISRIVYLLVGVSA' A
#
# COMPACT_ATOMS: atom_id res chain seq x y z
N MET A 1 -1.25 20.28 -8.85
CA MET A 1 -2.44 19.72 -8.19
C MET A 1 -2.94 18.41 -8.83
N LYS A 2 -3.40 18.37 -10.09
CA LYS A 2 -3.97 17.15 -10.72
C LYS A 2 -3.11 15.88 -10.61
N LYS A 3 -1.80 15.98 -10.88
CA LYS A 3 -0.88 14.82 -10.82
C LYS A 3 -0.76 14.22 -9.42
N LEU A 4 -0.73 15.08 -8.38
CA LEU A 4 -0.66 14.62 -7.00
C LEU A 4 -1.95 13.88 -6.60
N HIS A 5 -3.12 14.40 -6.98
CA HIS A 5 -4.39 13.71 -6.74
C HIS A 5 -4.44 12.32 -7.36
N CYS A 6 -3.94 12.15 -8.59
CA CYS A 6 -3.86 10.82 -9.21
C CYS A 6 -2.98 9.86 -8.38
N VAL A 7 -1.81 10.32 -7.93
CA VAL A 7 -0.90 9.49 -7.11
C VAL A 7 -1.55 9.12 -5.78
N THR A 8 -2.14 10.08 -5.08
CA THR A 8 -2.86 9.84 -3.82
C THR A 8 -4.00 8.83 -4.00
N TYR A 9 -4.78 8.96 -5.07
CA TYR A 9 -5.88 8.03 -5.36
C TYR A 9 -5.40 6.60 -5.58
N ILE A 10 -4.31 6.43 -6.34
CA ILE A 10 -3.69 5.12 -6.57
C ILE A 10 -3.22 4.52 -5.23
N LEU A 11 -2.54 5.29 -4.40
CA LEU A 11 -2.03 4.83 -3.10
C LEU A 11 -3.16 4.38 -2.16
N ILE A 12 -4.26 5.13 -2.09
CA ILE A 12 -5.44 4.76 -1.30
C ILE A 12 -6.05 3.45 -1.80
N VAL A 13 -6.21 3.30 -3.12
CA VAL A 13 -6.75 2.07 -3.72
C VAL A 13 -5.85 0.88 -3.40
N VAL A 14 -4.53 1.04 -3.53
CA VAL A 14 -3.55 0.00 -3.18
C VAL A 14 -3.65 -0.37 -1.69
N GLY A 15 -3.76 0.62 -0.80
CA GLY A 15 -3.92 0.39 0.64
C GLY A 15 -5.20 -0.38 0.99
N GLY A 16 -6.34 0.04 0.42
CA GLY A 16 -7.63 -0.65 0.62
C GLY A 16 -7.62 -2.08 0.11
N LEU A 17 -7.05 -2.32 -1.08
CA LEU A 17 -6.90 -3.65 -1.64
C LEU A 17 -5.96 -4.53 -0.80
N ASN A 18 -4.85 -3.99 -0.27
CA ASN A 18 -3.97 -4.73 0.64
C ASN A 18 -4.76 -5.26 1.85
N TRP A 19 -5.55 -4.41 2.50
CA TRP A 19 -6.34 -4.82 3.66
C TRP A 19 -7.40 -5.87 3.32
N LEU A 20 -8.02 -5.78 2.13
CA LEU A 20 -8.93 -6.82 1.64
C LEU A 20 -8.21 -8.16 1.48
N LEU A 21 -7.01 -8.18 0.88
CA LEU A 21 -6.22 -9.39 0.70
C LEU A 21 -5.79 -10.02 2.03
N VAL A 22 -5.36 -9.19 2.99
CA VAL A 22 -5.02 -9.63 4.34
C VAL A 22 -6.23 -10.24 5.05
N ALA A 23 -7.42 -9.65 4.88
CA ALA A 23 -8.65 -10.17 5.49
C ALA A 23 -9.08 -11.53 4.90
N LEU A 24 -9.07 -11.65 3.56
CA LEU A 24 -9.59 -12.82 2.86
C LEU A 24 -8.59 -13.98 2.77
N PHE A 25 -7.31 -13.67 2.53
CA PHE A 25 -6.30 -14.66 2.16
C PHE A 25 -5.12 -14.70 3.13
N LYS A 26 -5.10 -13.83 4.16
CA LYS A 26 -3.95 -13.66 5.07
C LYS A 26 -2.66 -13.34 4.32
N TRP A 27 -2.78 -12.73 3.14
CA TRP A 27 -1.66 -12.39 2.26
C TRP A 27 -1.51 -10.88 2.17
N ASP A 28 -0.28 -10.40 2.30
CA ASP A 28 0.09 -8.98 2.28
C ASP A 28 0.90 -8.64 1.03
N ILE A 29 0.59 -7.52 0.37
CA ILE A 29 1.32 -7.06 -0.83
C ILE A 29 2.82 -6.91 -0.53
N GLY A 30 3.20 -6.56 0.69
CA GLY A 30 4.59 -6.47 1.13
C GLY A 30 5.38 -7.78 0.96
N GLU A 31 4.72 -8.94 0.90
CA GLU A 31 5.38 -10.21 0.64
C GLU A 31 6.12 -10.25 -0.71
N ILE A 32 5.63 -9.54 -1.74
CA ILE A 32 6.32 -9.47 -3.05
C ILE A 32 7.64 -8.69 -2.97
N PHE A 33 7.82 -7.89 -1.91
CA PHE A 33 9.00 -7.07 -1.66
C PHE A 33 9.89 -7.63 -0.53
N GLY A 34 9.64 -8.86 -0.06
CA GLY A 34 10.39 -9.50 1.04
C GLY A 34 9.71 -9.40 2.41
N GLY A 35 8.42 -9.10 2.44
CA GLY A 35 7.59 -9.05 3.65
C GLY A 35 7.36 -7.64 4.18
N GLN A 36 6.48 -7.53 5.18
CA GLN A 36 6.08 -6.25 5.78
C GLN A 36 7.25 -5.45 6.39
N ALA A 37 8.28 -6.15 6.88
CA ALA A 37 9.46 -5.54 7.48
C ALA A 37 10.50 -5.03 6.46
N ALA A 38 10.40 -5.43 5.19
CA ALA A 38 11.33 -5.02 4.15
C ALA A 38 11.29 -3.49 3.94
N ALA A 39 12.45 -2.89 3.66
CA ALA A 39 12.57 -1.44 3.52
C ALA A 39 11.62 -0.88 2.44
N ILE A 40 11.46 -1.58 1.33
CA ILE A 40 10.57 -1.17 0.23
C ILE A 40 9.10 -1.21 0.67
N SER A 41 8.66 -2.30 1.30
CA SER A 41 7.29 -2.42 1.85
C SER A 41 6.98 -1.29 2.82
N ARG A 42 7.92 -0.98 3.72
CA ARG A 42 7.75 0.12 4.69
C ARG A 42 7.61 1.47 4.01
N ILE A 43 8.37 1.75 2.95
CA ILE A 43 8.24 2.99 2.18
C ILE A 43 6.87 3.05 1.50
N VAL A 44 6.41 1.95 0.87
CA VAL A 44 5.09 1.89 0.22
C VAL A 44 3.98 2.14 1.25
N TYR A 45 3.99 1.44 2.39
CA TYR A 45 2.96 1.62 3.41
C TYR A 45 3.01 2.98 4.10
N LEU A 46 4.19 3.59 4.20
CA LEU A 46 4.31 4.98 4.65
C LEU A 46 3.66 5.95 3.65
N LEU A 47 3.91 5.77 2.35
CA LEU A 47 3.29 6.60 1.30
C LEU A 47 1.77 6.42 1.27
N VAL A 48 1.28 5.18 1.42
CA VAL A 48 -0.14 4.89 1.57
C VAL A 48 -0.72 5.60 2.80
N GLY A 49 -0.06 5.53 3.96
CA GLY A 49 -0.51 6.20 5.17
C GLY A 49 -0.55 7.73 5.05
N VAL A 50 0.44 8.34 4.39
CA VAL A 50 0.48 9.80 4.13
C VAL A 50 -0.57 10.22 3.09
N SER A 51 -1.03 9.30 2.25
CA SER A 51 -2.05 9.58 1.22
C SER A 51 -3.49 9.60 1.74
N ALA A 52 -3.74 9.08 2.94
CA ALA A 52 -5.04 9.03 3.61
C ALA A 52 -5.31 10.31 4.41
#